data_AF-A0A934YC71-F1
#
_entry.id   AF-A0A934YC71-F1
#
_cell.length_a   1.000
_cell.length_b   1.000
_cell.length_c   1.000
_cell.angle_alpha   90.00
_cell.angle_beta   90.00
_cell.angle_gamma   90.00
#
_symmetry.space_group_name_H-M   'P 1'
#
loop_
_entity.id
_entity.type
_entity.pdbx_description
1 polymer ?
#
loop_
_entity_poly.entity_id
_entity_poly.type
_entity_poly.pdbx_seq_one_letter_code
_entity_poly.pdbx_strand_id
1 'polypeptide(L)'
;MTALALACSRAPDRGPDDADRARLGALLAADAKVDAFLGEADRLDRAGRGAEAASLVEGDAARAVTEARGLLGRTTVETPWGRARREDLDKLLVDRAAAMPGYAAALRGGGPQAKVDALVAQAAHEKRALAIAAAVRAARASP
;
A
#
# COMPACT_ATOMS: atom_id res chain seq x y z
N MET A 1 -40.77 22.45 -33.46
CA MET A 1 -40.31 22.77 -32.09
C MET A 1 -39.92 21.46 -31.44
N THR A 2 -38.64 21.12 -31.46
CA THR A 2 -38.13 19.84 -30.96
C THR A 2 -37.63 20.04 -29.53
N ALA A 3 -38.36 19.50 -28.55
CA ALA A 3 -37.95 19.51 -27.16
C ALA A 3 -36.85 18.45 -26.95
N LEU A 4 -35.61 18.90 -26.77
CA LEU A 4 -34.52 18.09 -26.25
C LEU A 4 -34.75 17.84 -24.75
N ALA A 5 -35.24 16.65 -24.42
CA ALA A 5 -35.24 16.17 -23.05
C ALA A 5 -33.80 15.86 -22.63
N LEU A 6 -33.19 16.74 -21.82
CA LEU A 6 -31.97 16.42 -21.08
C LEU A 6 -32.30 15.31 -20.08
N ALA A 7 -31.98 14.07 -20.44
CA ALA A 7 -31.88 12.97 -19.50
C ALA A 7 -30.66 13.22 -18.60
N CYS A 8 -30.85 13.97 -17.52
CA CYS A 8 -29.93 13.98 -16.39
C CYS A 8 -30.00 12.59 -15.74
N SER A 9 -29.17 11.66 -16.20
CA SER A 9 -28.94 10.38 -15.53
C SER A 9 -28.40 10.66 -14.12
N ARG A 10 -29.28 10.54 -13.13
CA ARG A 10 -28.96 10.63 -11.70
C ARG A 10 -27.86 9.62 -11.41
N ALA A 11 -26.67 10.10 -11.03
CA ALA A 11 -25.59 9.21 -10.63
C ALA A 11 -26.11 8.29 -9.52
N PRO A 12 -25.81 6.98 -9.57
CA PRO A 12 -26.23 6.06 -8.52
C PRO A 12 -25.73 6.58 -7.19
N ASP A 13 -26.64 6.63 -6.21
CA ASP A 13 -26.33 7.03 -4.85
C ASP A 13 -25.29 6.05 -4.29
N ARG A 14 -24.05 6.52 -4.18
CA ARG A 14 -22.93 5.70 -3.71
C ARG A 14 -23.10 5.54 -2.21
N GLY A 15 -23.41 4.32 -1.77
CA GLY A 15 -23.59 4.03 -0.35
C GLY A 15 -22.32 4.34 0.47
N PRO A 16 -22.42 4.41 1.80
CA PRO A 16 -21.29 4.75 2.68
C PRO A 16 -20.07 3.82 2.50
N ASP A 17 -20.27 2.57 2.08
CA ASP A 17 -19.19 1.65 1.72
C ASP A 17 -18.35 2.14 0.53
N ASP A 18 -18.96 2.79 -0.47
CA ASP A 18 -18.26 3.28 -1.66
C ASP A 18 -17.38 4.51 -1.32
N ALA A 19 -17.85 5.35 -0.40
CA ALA A 19 -17.06 6.45 0.13
C ALA A 19 -15.83 5.93 0.89
N ASP A 20 -16.01 4.94 1.76
CA ASP A 20 -14.91 4.29 2.48
C ASP A 20 -13.93 3.60 1.51
N ARG A 21 -14.42 2.93 0.46
CA ARG A 21 -13.57 2.35 -0.60
C ARG A 21 -12.70 3.39 -1.29
N ALA A 22 -13.27 4.54 -1.65
CA ALA A 22 -12.50 5.60 -2.31
C ALA A 22 -11.39 6.13 -1.39
N ARG A 23 -11.70 6.34 -0.10
CA ARG A 23 -10.74 6.77 0.92
C ARG A 23 -9.63 5.74 1.13
N LEU A 24 -9.98 4.46 1.27
CA LEU A 24 -9.03 3.35 1.40
C LEU A 24 -8.20 3.14 0.11
N GLY A 25 -8.78 3.42 -1.06
CA GLY A 25 -8.07 3.38 -2.34
C GLY A 25 -6.92 4.38 -2.41
N ALA A 26 -7.08 5.57 -1.84
CA ALA A 26 -5.99 6.55 -1.74
C ALA A 26 -4.85 6.06 -0.84
N LEU A 27 -5.16 5.33 0.25
CA LEU A 27 -4.15 4.71 1.11
C LEU A 27 -3.38 3.61 0.39
N LEU A 28 -4.08 2.76 -0.36
CA LEU A 28 -3.45 1.72 -1.18
C LEU A 28 -2.55 2.32 -2.26
N ALA A 29 -2.93 3.45 -2.85
CA ALA A 29 -2.08 4.16 -3.81
C ALA A 29 -0.81 4.74 -3.14
N ALA A 30 -0.89 5.17 -1.88
CA ALA A 30 0.29 5.59 -1.13
C ALA A 30 1.20 4.39 -0.80
N ASP A 31 0.63 3.26 -0.38
CA ASP A 31 1.38 2.02 -0.12
C ASP A 31 2.06 1.47 -1.38
N ALA A 32 1.41 1.54 -2.54
CA ALA A 32 2.00 1.13 -3.82
C ALA A 32 3.28 1.92 -4.19
N LYS A 33 3.46 3.15 -3.67
CA LYS A 33 4.72 3.88 -3.83
C LYS A 33 5.86 3.25 -3.05
N VAL A 34 5.56 2.71 -1.86
CA VAL A 34 6.52 1.96 -1.05
C VAL A 34 7.01 0.76 -1.86
N ASP A 35 6.09 0.00 -2.47
CA ASP A 35 6.45 -1.16 -3.29
C ASP A 35 7.26 -0.79 -4.54
N ALA A 36 6.97 0.36 -5.16
CA ALA A 36 7.77 0.85 -6.27
C ALA A 36 9.24 1.11 -5.86
N PHE A 37 9.47 1.72 -4.70
CA PHE A 37 10.83 1.94 -4.19
C PHE A 37 11.53 0.64 -3.81
N LEU A 38 10.81 -0.30 -3.18
CA LEU A 38 11.38 -1.59 -2.80
C LEU A 38 11.72 -2.43 -4.05
N GLY A 39 10.89 -2.39 -5.09
CA GLY A 39 11.19 -3.03 -6.37
C GLY A 39 12.35 -2.39 -7.13
N GLU A 40 12.60 -1.08 -6.99
CA GLU A 40 13.82 -0.44 -7.49
C GLU A 40 15.05 -0.84 -6.66
N ALA A 41 14.94 -0.93 -5.33
CA ALA A 41 16.02 -1.42 -4.47
C ALA A 41 16.43 -2.86 -4.84
N ASP A 42 15.48 -3.75 -5.08
CA ASP A 42 15.74 -5.11 -5.57
C ASP A 42 16.42 -5.14 -6.94
N ARG A 43 16.15 -4.16 -7.81
CA ARG A 43 16.83 -4.03 -9.11
C ARG A 43 18.27 -3.57 -8.92
N LEU A 44 18.50 -2.58 -8.06
CA LEU A 44 19.84 -2.09 -7.73
C LEU A 44 20.70 -3.19 -7.08
N ASP A 45 20.15 -3.95 -6.14
CA ASP A 45 20.90 -5.04 -5.48
C ASP A 45 21.33 -6.12 -6.47
N ARG A 46 20.42 -6.55 -7.36
CA ARG A 46 20.73 -7.50 -8.44
C ARG A 46 21.78 -6.98 -9.43
N ALA A 47 21.90 -5.66 -9.56
CA ALA A 47 22.95 -5.02 -10.35
C ALA A 47 24.28 -4.85 -9.58
N GLY A 48 24.41 -5.42 -8.38
CA GLY A 48 25.60 -5.28 -7.52
C GLY A 48 25.71 -3.93 -6.80
N ARG A 49 24.65 -3.10 -6.84
CA ARG A 49 24.61 -1.76 -6.23
C ARG A 49 23.94 -1.77 -4.86
N GLY A 50 24.27 -2.75 -4.02
CA GLY A 50 23.61 -2.98 -2.72
C GLY A 50 23.65 -1.79 -1.75
N ALA A 51 24.74 -1.00 -1.75
CA ALA A 51 24.84 0.21 -0.93
C ALA A 51 23.81 1.28 -1.34
N GLU A 52 23.60 1.46 -2.65
CA GLU A 52 22.61 2.40 -3.18
C GLU A 52 21.18 1.89 -3.00
N ALA A 53 20.97 0.58 -3.17
CA ALA A 53 19.70 -0.07 -2.83
C ALA A 53 19.32 0.20 -1.36
N ALA A 54 20.27 0.03 -0.43
CA ALA A 54 20.06 0.31 0.98
C ALA A 54 19.73 1.80 1.25
N SER A 55 20.45 2.72 0.60
CA SER A 55 20.15 4.15 0.70
C SER A 55 18.76 4.51 0.18
N LEU A 56 18.30 3.87 -0.90
CA LEU A 56 16.94 4.06 -1.41
C LEU A 56 15.88 3.59 -0.40
N VAL A 57 16.12 2.45 0.26
CA VAL A 57 15.22 1.91 1.30
C VAL A 57 15.14 2.86 2.50
N GLU A 58 16.28 3.29 3.04
CA GLU A 58 16.31 4.16 4.23
C GLU A 58 15.86 5.59 3.96
N GLY A 59 16.02 6.07 2.73
CA GLY A 59 15.58 7.39 2.31
C GLY A 59 14.14 7.37 1.84
N ASP A 60 13.95 7.02 0.58
CA ASP A 60 12.69 7.26 -0.13
C ASP A 60 11.60 6.25 0.27
N ALA A 61 11.93 4.97 0.45
CA ALA A 61 10.94 3.99 0.88
C ALA A 61 10.44 4.28 2.31
N ALA A 62 11.35 4.56 3.25
CA ALA A 62 11.00 4.92 4.63
C ALA A 62 10.16 6.21 4.70
N ARG A 63 10.48 7.21 3.88
CA ARG A 63 9.67 8.42 3.75
C ARG A 63 8.29 8.10 3.20
N ALA A 64 8.18 7.27 2.16
CA ALA A 64 6.89 6.87 1.60
C ALA A 64 6.00 6.14 2.61
N VAL A 65 6.57 5.25 3.44
CA VAL A 65 5.83 4.60 4.55
C VAL A 65 5.36 5.63 5.57
N THR A 66 6.20 6.61 5.90
CA THR A 66 5.85 7.68 6.84
C THR A 66 4.70 8.54 6.31
N GLU A 67 4.75 8.90 5.02
CA GLU A 67 3.67 9.63 4.34
C GLU A 67 2.36 8.82 4.30
N ALA A 68 2.43 7.53 3.99
CA ALA A 68 1.28 6.63 4.00
C ALA A 68 0.63 6.53 5.38
N ARG A 69 1.44 6.42 6.45
CA ARG A 69 0.95 6.45 7.85
C ARG A 69 0.34 7.81 8.22
N GLY A 70 0.93 8.91 7.76
CA GLY A 70 0.35 10.25 7.92
C GLY A 70 -0.99 10.42 7.19
N LEU A 71 -1.15 9.80 6.02
CA LEU A 71 -2.44 9.75 5.32
C LEU A 71 -3.45 8.88 6.09
N LEU A 72 -3.03 7.72 6.60
CA LEU A 72 -3.86 6.81 7.38
C LEU A 72 -4.41 7.49 8.65
N GLY A 73 -3.58 8.24 9.36
CA GLY A 73 -3.98 9.00 10.55
C GLY A 73 -5.06 10.05 10.27
N ARG A 74 -5.11 10.57 9.04
CA ARG A 74 -6.13 11.55 8.59
C ARG A 74 -7.31 10.93 7.87
N THR A 75 -7.24 9.63 7.54
CA THR A 75 -8.29 8.94 6.81
C THR A 75 -9.36 8.46 7.79
N THR A 76 -10.57 9.00 7.65
CA THR A 76 -11.75 8.55 8.38
C THR A 76 -12.54 7.54 7.56
N VAL A 77 -13.13 6.56 8.24
CA VAL A 77 -14.00 5.54 7.65
C VAL A 77 -15.22 5.38 8.54
N GLU A 78 -16.39 5.28 7.93
CA GLU A 78 -17.68 5.38 8.62
C GLU A 78 -18.28 4.01 8.92
N THR A 79 -18.00 3.04 8.07
CA THR A 79 -18.61 1.71 8.13
C THR A 79 -17.77 0.74 8.96
N PRO A 80 -18.38 -0.30 9.57
CA PRO A 80 -17.63 -1.37 10.21
C PRO A 80 -16.64 -2.06 9.27
N TRP A 81 -17.03 -2.24 8.00
CA TRP A 81 -16.18 -2.79 6.96
C TRP A 81 -14.97 -1.89 6.69
N GLY A 82 -15.19 -0.59 6.53
CA GLY A 82 -14.12 0.39 6.30
C GLY A 82 -13.14 0.45 7.46
N ARG A 83 -13.63 0.38 8.71
CA ARG A 83 -12.78 0.31 9.92
C ARG A 83 -11.87 -0.90 9.92
N ALA A 84 -12.41 -2.09 9.62
CA ALA A 84 -11.61 -3.32 9.56
C ALA A 84 -10.50 -3.22 8.50
N ARG A 85 -10.82 -2.71 7.30
CA ARG A 85 -9.81 -2.53 6.24
C ARG A 85 -8.77 -1.47 6.56
N ARG A 86 -9.16 -0.39 7.24
CA ARG A 86 -8.22 0.62 7.73
C ARG A 86 -7.25 0.03 8.76
N GLU A 87 -7.73 -0.81 9.67
CA GLU A 87 -6.89 -1.51 10.64
C GLU A 87 -5.91 -2.49 9.97
N ASP A 88 -6.36 -3.22 8.95
CA ASP A 88 -5.50 -4.11 8.16
C ASP A 88 -4.35 -3.32 7.49
N LEU A 89 -4.65 -2.14 6.93
CA LEU A 89 -3.65 -1.22 6.36
C LEU A 89 -2.71 -0.65 7.42
N ASP A 90 -3.21 -0.31 8.61
CA ASP A 90 -2.37 0.18 9.72
C ASP A 90 -1.31 -0.85 10.09
N LYS A 91 -1.75 -2.10 10.32
CA LYS A 91 -0.84 -3.21 10.65
C LYS A 91 0.21 -3.42 9.55
N LEU A 92 -0.20 -3.42 8.28
CA LEU A 92 0.72 -3.55 7.16
C LEU A 92 1.80 -2.45 7.17
N LEU A 93 1.41 -1.19 7.32
CA LEU A 93 2.33 -0.05 7.30
C LEU A 93 3.26 -0.03 8.50
N VAL A 94 2.78 -0.45 9.68
CA VAL A 94 3.62 -0.62 10.88
C VAL A 94 4.66 -1.72 10.66
N ASP A 95 4.24 -2.87 10.14
CA ASP A 95 5.14 -3.99 9.89
C ASP A 95 6.21 -3.64 8.85
N ARG A 96 5.82 -2.97 7.75
CA ARG A 96 6.76 -2.47 6.73
C ARG A 96 7.77 -1.50 7.33
N ALA A 97 7.32 -0.53 8.14
CA ALA A 97 8.21 0.41 8.82
C ALA A 97 9.23 -0.29 9.72
N ALA A 98 8.79 -1.32 10.46
CA ALA A 98 9.65 -2.09 11.35
C ALA A 98 10.67 -2.97 10.60
N ALA A 99 10.31 -3.49 9.42
CA ALA A 99 11.17 -4.36 8.62
C ALA A 99 12.26 -3.60 7.84
N MET A 100 12.03 -2.34 7.47
CA MET A 100 12.93 -1.57 6.60
C MET A 100 14.39 -1.49 7.04
N PRO A 101 14.72 -1.22 8.33
CA PRO A 101 16.11 -1.19 8.77
C PRO A 101 16.84 -2.52 8.56
N GLY A 102 16.16 -3.64 8.83
CA GLY A 102 16.72 -4.98 8.63
C GLY A 102 16.98 -5.29 7.15
N TYR A 103 16.05 -4.90 6.28
CA TYR A 103 16.20 -5.07 4.83
C TYR A 103 17.36 -4.22 4.28
N ALA A 104 17.45 -2.93 4.66
CA ALA A 104 18.57 -2.08 4.27
C ALA A 104 19.93 -2.62 4.74
N ALA A 105 19.99 -3.15 5.97
CA ALA A 105 21.20 -3.80 6.48
C ALA A 105 21.58 -5.05 5.66
N ALA A 106 20.59 -5.87 5.27
CA ALA A 106 20.82 -7.04 4.43
C ALA A 106 21.39 -6.65 3.05
N LEU A 107 20.90 -5.56 2.45
CA LEU A 107 21.37 -5.06 1.16
C LEU A 107 22.83 -4.58 1.17
N ARG A 108 23.31 -3.99 2.27
CA ARG A 108 24.69 -3.45 2.36
C ARG A 108 25.80 -4.48 2.45
N GLY A 109 25.47 -5.75 2.68
CA GLY A 109 26.46 -6.78 2.96
C GLY A 109 26.04 -7.79 3.99
N GLY A 110 24.75 -7.88 4.30
CA GLY A 110 24.23 -9.09 4.92
C GLY A 110 24.62 -10.29 4.07
N GLY A 111 25.09 -11.35 4.71
CA GLY A 111 25.37 -12.61 4.00
C GLY A 111 24.12 -13.10 3.25
N PRO A 112 24.27 -14.08 2.33
CA PRO A 112 23.17 -14.56 1.49
C PRO A 112 21.89 -14.91 2.28
N GLN A 113 22.04 -15.49 3.46
CA GLN A 113 20.90 -15.82 4.33
C GLN A 113 20.12 -14.59 4.79
N ALA A 114 20.78 -13.53 5.24
CA ALA A 114 20.11 -12.31 5.69
C ALA A 114 19.32 -11.65 4.54
N LYS A 115 19.84 -11.73 3.31
CA LYS A 115 19.12 -11.27 2.12
C LYS A 115 17.88 -12.12 1.86
N VAL A 116 17.99 -13.45 1.92
CA VAL A 116 16.86 -14.36 1.75
C VAL A 116 15.78 -14.08 2.80
N ASP A 117 16.15 -13.97 4.08
CA ASP A 117 15.21 -13.71 5.16
C ASP A 117 14.46 -12.39 4.96
N ALA A 118 15.16 -11.33 4.55
CA ALA A 118 14.57 -10.04 4.28
C ALA A 118 13.63 -10.06 3.06
N LEU A 119 14.00 -10.78 2.00
CA LEU A 119 13.13 -10.97 0.82
C LEU A 119 11.88 -11.79 1.15
N VAL A 120 11.99 -12.80 2.00
CA VAL A 120 10.83 -13.59 2.48
C VAL A 120 9.87 -12.71 3.28
N ALA A 121 10.39 -11.88 4.19
CA ALA A 121 9.58 -10.92 4.94
C ALA A 121 8.87 -9.93 3.99
N GLN A 122 9.60 -9.39 3.03
CA GLN A 122 9.06 -8.47 2.03
C GLN A 122 7.95 -9.11 1.18
N ALA A 123 8.14 -10.34 0.73
CA ALA A 123 7.13 -11.09 -0.01
C ALA A 123 5.86 -11.35 0.82
N ALA A 124 5.99 -11.56 2.13
CA ALA A 124 4.85 -11.72 3.03
C ALA A 124 4.05 -10.41 3.16
N HIS A 125 4.73 -9.25 3.22
CA HIS A 125 4.08 -7.94 3.22
C HIS A 125 3.35 -7.68 1.90
N GLU A 126 3.98 -7.97 0.77
CA GLU A 126 3.36 -7.82 -0.55
C GLU A 126 2.10 -8.67 -0.70
N LYS A 127 2.16 -9.94 -0.29
CA LYS A 127 0.98 -10.82 -0.30
C LYS A 127 -0.17 -10.25 0.52
N ARG A 128 0.13 -9.66 1.68
CA ARG A 128 -0.89 -9.00 2.53
C ARG A 128 -1.44 -7.74 1.86
N ALA A 129 -0.57 -6.90 1.27
CA ALA A 129 -0.99 -5.71 0.55
C ALA A 129 -1.95 -6.05 -0.60
N LEU A 130 -1.63 -7.08 -1.39
CA LEU A 130 -2.49 -7.59 -2.46
C LEU A 130 -3.84 -8.10 -1.94
N ALA A 131 -3.84 -8.84 -0.84
CA ALA A 131 -5.08 -9.34 -0.23
C ALA A 131 -5.99 -8.19 0.26
N ILE A 132 -5.40 -7.17 0.90
CA ILE A 132 -6.13 -5.97 1.33
C ILE A 132 -6.66 -5.21 0.13
N ALA A 133 -5.83 -5.00 -0.91
CA ALA A 133 -6.23 -4.33 -2.13
C ALA A 133 -7.40 -5.04 -2.83
N ALA A 134 -7.35 -6.37 -2.92
CA ALA A 134 -8.44 -7.18 -3.44
C ALA A 134 -9.73 -6.99 -2.62
N ALA A 135 -9.64 -7.02 -1.29
CA ALA A 135 -10.79 -6.81 -0.41
C ALA A 135 -11.40 -5.40 -0.56
N VAL A 136 -10.57 -4.35 -0.73
CA VAL A 136 -11.03 -2.98 -0.95
C VAL A 136 -11.66 -2.79 -2.34
N ARG A 137 -11.21 -3.53 -3.36
CA ARG A 137 -11.74 -3.43 -4.73
C ARG A 137 -12.94 -4.35 -4.99
N ALA A 138 -13.08 -5.44 -4.25
CA ALA A 138 -14.15 -6.41 -4.45
C ALA A 138 -15.52 -5.73 -4.29
N ALA A 139 -16.33 -5.70 -5.35
CA ALA A 139 -17.69 -5.18 -5.30
C ALA A 139 -18.45 -5.86 -4.15
N ARG A 140 -19.36 -5.12 -3.51
CA ARG A 140 -20.23 -5.71 -2.50
C ARG A 140 -20.95 -6.89 -3.15
N ALA A 141 -20.71 -8.10 -2.69
CA ALA A 141 -21.56 -9.23 -3.05
C ALA A 141 -22.93 -8.87 -2.51
N SER A 142 -23.85 -8.49 -3.40
CA SER A 142 -25.24 -8.27 -3.04
C SER A 142 -25.75 -9.57 -2.40
N PRO A 143 -26.26 -9.55 -1.15
CA PRO A 143 -27.09 -10.65 -0.68
C PRO A 143 -28.37 -10.75 -1.51
#